data_AF-A0A661M7Q4-F1
#
_entry.id   AF-A0A661M7Q4-F1
#
_cell.length_a   1.000
_cell.length_b   1.000
_cell.length_c   1.000
_cell.angle_alpha   90.00
_cell.angle_beta   90.00
_cell.angle_gamma   90.00
#
_symmetry.space_group_name_H-M   'P 1'
#
loop_
_entity.id
_entity.type
_entity.pdbx_description
1 polymer ?
#
loop_
_entity_poly.entity_id
_entity_poly.type
_entity_poly.pdbx_seq_one_letter_code
_entity_poly.pdbx_strand_id
1 'polypeptide(L)'
;MSGIARAQEKKEREEKAIAEHERLSRLFRENRFAFERERRQRIEEAINSAKDESRRARLRELQDAWDRRLRKAGSNHNRFVLAQTFFWEHIFEVWQPALERLASLK
;
A
#
# COMPACT_ATOMS: atom_id res chain seq x y z
N MET A 1 -27.86 9.33 -5.06
CA MET A 1 -26.73 9.29 -6.02
C MET A 1 -27.09 8.30 -7.12
N SER A 2 -27.22 8.74 -8.38
CA SER A 2 -27.64 7.85 -9.48
C SER A 2 -26.56 6.80 -9.77
N GLY A 3 -26.96 5.60 -10.21
CA GLY A 3 -26.02 4.51 -10.51
C GLY A 3 -24.96 4.87 -11.56
N ILE A 4 -25.30 5.81 -12.46
CA ILE A 4 -24.42 6.33 -13.52
C ILE A 4 -23.28 7.16 -12.90
N ALA A 5 -23.57 8.02 -11.93
CA ALA A 5 -22.55 8.82 -11.24
C ALA A 5 -21.52 7.94 -10.50
N ARG A 6 -22.00 6.87 -9.85
CA ARG A 6 -21.13 5.92 -9.14
C ARG A 6 -20.23 5.10 -10.07
N ALA A 7 -20.74 4.74 -11.26
CA ALA A 7 -19.96 4.02 -12.26
C ALA A 7 -18.86 4.92 -12.86
N GLN A 8 -19.19 6.18 -13.12
CA GLN A 8 -18.23 7.18 -13.61
C GLN A 8 -17.13 7.47 -12.57
N GLU A 9 -17.49 7.69 -11.30
CA GLU A 9 -16.54 7.86 -10.20
C GLU A 9 -15.62 6.64 -10.00
N LYS A 10 -16.11 5.43 -10.27
CA LYS A 10 -15.29 4.22 -10.22
C LYS A 10 -14.26 4.24 -11.35
N LYS A 11 -14.70 4.53 -12.57
CA LYS A 11 -13.85 4.57 -13.77
C LYS A 11 -12.73 5.60 -13.63
N GLU A 12 -13.06 6.80 -13.16
CA GLU A 12 -12.06 7.86 -12.94
C GLU A 12 -11.02 7.50 -11.87
N ARG A 13 -11.43 6.80 -10.81
CA ARG A 13 -10.50 6.29 -9.80
C ARG A 13 -9.57 5.22 -10.35
N GLU A 14 -10.10 4.34 -11.19
CA GLU A 14 -9.34 3.28 -11.84
C GLU A 14 -8.31 3.84 -12.82
N GLU A 15 -8.71 4.76 -13.69
CA GLU A 15 -7.81 5.43 -14.64
C GLU A 15 -6.70 6.20 -13.92
N LYS A 16 -7.02 6.92 -12.84
CA LYS A 16 -6.01 7.59 -12.00
C LYS A 16 -5.06 6.60 -11.35
N ALA A 17 -5.55 5.49 -10.83
CA ALA A 17 -4.71 4.48 -10.20
C ALA A 17 -3.75 3.82 -11.20
N ILE A 18 -4.22 3.53 -12.42
CA ILE A 18 -3.41 2.96 -13.50
C ILE A 18 -2.33 3.94 -13.94
N ALA A 19 -2.69 5.19 -14.27
CA ALA A 19 -1.74 6.21 -14.71
C ALA A 19 -0.66 6.47 -13.63
N GLU A 20 -1.07 6.49 -12.37
CA GLU A 20 -0.17 6.67 -11.25
C GLU A 20 0.78 5.48 -11.06
N HIS A 21 0.28 4.25 -11.21
CA HIS A 21 1.10 3.04 -11.20
C HIS A 21 2.15 3.07 -12.33
N GLU A 22 1.75 3.43 -13.55
CA GLU A 22 2.66 3.53 -14.68
C GLU A 22 3.78 4.55 -14.44
N ARG A 23 3.42 5.73 -13.89
CA ARG A 23 4.39 6.78 -13.55
C ARG A 23 5.39 6.31 -12.50
N LEU A 24 4.91 5.69 -11.42
CA LEU A 24 5.77 5.14 -10.36
C LEU A 24 6.67 4.00 -10.87
N SER A 25 6.12 3.12 -11.72
CA SER A 25 6.86 2.02 -12.34
C SER A 25 7.97 2.52 -13.26
N ARG A 26 7.71 3.60 -14.00
CA ARG A 26 8.72 4.30 -14.82
C ARG A 26 9.79 4.94 -13.95
N LEU A 27 9.38 5.68 -12.93
CA LEU A 27 10.29 6.34 -11.99
C LEU A 27 11.22 5.34 -11.28
N PHE A 28 10.70 4.18 -10.90
CA PHE A 28 11.50 3.10 -10.30
C PHE A 28 12.60 2.59 -11.24
N ARG A 29 12.27 2.42 -12.53
CA ARG A 29 13.19 1.91 -13.56
C ARG A 29 14.24 2.95 -13.96
N GLU A 30 13.84 4.21 -14.09
CA GLU A 30 14.68 5.28 -14.61
C GLU A 30 15.47 6.02 -13.51
N ASN A 31 14.86 6.24 -12.34
CA ASN A 31 15.48 6.97 -11.24
C ASN A 31 15.03 6.42 -9.88
N ARG A 32 15.70 5.33 -9.46
CA ARG A 32 15.41 4.66 -8.20
C ARG A 32 15.54 5.58 -6.97
N PHE A 33 16.45 6.56 -6.98
CA PHE A 33 16.59 7.49 -5.86
C PHE A 33 15.36 8.41 -5.73
N ALA A 34 14.92 9.00 -6.84
CA ALA A 34 13.72 9.82 -6.86
C ALA A 34 12.47 9.02 -6.45
N PHE A 35 12.36 7.78 -6.91
CA PHE A 35 11.31 6.85 -6.50
C PHE A 35 11.30 6.63 -4.98
N GLU A 36 12.44 6.28 -4.37
CA GLU A 36 12.51 6.02 -2.94
C GLU A 36 12.18 7.26 -2.11
N ARG A 37 12.57 8.44 -2.58
CA ARG A 37 12.20 9.72 -1.94
C ARG A 37 10.69 9.93 -1.98
N GLU A 38 10.07 9.76 -3.14
CA GLU A 38 8.62 9.93 -3.30
C GLU A 38 7.84 8.87 -2.50
N ARG A 39 8.30 7.62 -2.48
CA ARG A 39 7.73 6.55 -1.66
C ARG A 39 7.70 6.94 -0.18
N ARG A 40 8.81 7.43 0.36
CA ARG A 40 8.89 7.87 1.77
C ARG A 40 7.94 9.01 2.05
N GLN A 41 7.89 10.01 1.18
CA GLN A 41 6.99 11.15 1.32
C GLN A 41 5.53 10.70 1.37
N ARG A 42 5.09 9.82 0.45
CA ARG A 42 3.72 9.31 0.42
C ARG A 42 3.35 8.49 1.65
N ILE A 43 4.28 7.70 2.17
CA ILE A 43 4.07 6.95 3.42
C ILE A 43 3.88 7.93 4.57
N GLU A 44 4.72 8.97 4.67
CA GLU A 44 4.61 9.97 5.72
C GLU A 44 3.30 10.77 5.62
N GLU A 45 2.88 11.15 4.41
CA GLU A 45 1.58 11.79 4.15
C GLU A 45 0.42 10.88 4.56
N ALA A 46 0.48 9.58 4.22
CA ALA A 46 -0.54 8.61 4.61
C ALA A 46 -0.62 8.44 6.13
N ILE A 47 0.52 8.35 6.82
CA ILE A 47 0.59 8.30 8.28
C ILE A 47 -0.03 9.58 8.86
N ASN A 48 0.40 10.75 8.40
CA ASN A 48 -0.05 12.03 8.93
C ASN A 48 -1.52 12.35 8.60
N SER A 49 -2.12 11.70 7.61
CA SER A 49 -3.55 11.82 7.32
C SER A 49 -4.45 11.15 8.37
N ALA A 50 -3.90 10.29 9.25
CA ALA A 50 -4.67 9.63 10.29
C ALA A 50 -5.11 10.61 11.39
N LYS A 51 -6.40 10.57 11.74
CA LYS A 51 -7.08 11.56 12.60
C LYS A 51 -6.55 11.65 14.03
N ASP A 52 -6.03 10.57 14.60
CA ASP A 52 -5.59 10.51 15.99
C ASP A 52 -4.13 10.06 16.12
N GLU A 53 -3.48 10.53 17.19
CA GLU A 53 -2.06 10.25 17.47
C GLU A 53 -1.80 8.76 17.69
N SER A 54 -2.74 8.03 18.31
CA SER A 54 -2.61 6.58 18.52
C SER A 54 -2.54 5.81 17.20
N ARG A 55 -3.38 6.16 16.22
CA ARG A 55 -3.31 5.58 14.87
C ARG A 55 -2.01 5.96 14.16
N ARG A 56 -1.55 7.20 14.28
CA ARG A 56 -0.27 7.64 13.72
C ARG A 56 0.90 6.83 14.29
N ALA A 57 0.94 6.64 15.61
CA ALA A 57 1.94 5.82 16.28
C ALA A 57 1.94 4.37 15.77
N ARG A 58 0.76 3.73 15.68
CA ARG A 58 0.64 2.37 15.15
C ARG A 58 1.11 2.23 13.69
N LEU A 59 0.79 3.21 12.85
CA LEU A 59 1.23 3.20 11.46
C LEU A 59 2.74 3.38 11.33
N ARG A 60 3.35 4.21 12.20
CA ARG A 60 4.82 4.34 12.28
C ARG A 60 5.48 3.04 12.75
N GLU A 61 4.95 2.41 13.79
CA GLU A 61 5.44 1.11 14.27
C GLU A 61 5.37 0.02 13.18
N LEU A 62 4.26 0.00 12.42
CA LEU A 62 4.11 -0.90 11.28
C LEU A 62 5.19 -0.64 10.23
N GLN A 63 5.37 0.62 9.84
CA GLN A 63 6.37 1.00 8.84
C GLN A 63 7.79 0.62 9.29
N ASP A 64 8.14 0.89 10.55
CA ASP A 64 9.44 0.52 11.12
C ASP A 64 9.65 -0.99 11.14
N ALA A 65 8.61 -1.76 11.47
CA ALA A 65 8.68 -3.22 11.43
C ALA A 65 8.97 -3.73 10.02
N TRP A 66 8.31 -3.16 9.00
CA TRP A 66 8.57 -3.45 7.59
C TRP A 66 10.01 -3.12 7.19
N ASP A 67 10.48 -1.92 7.52
CA ASP A 67 11.83 -1.49 7.15
C ASP A 67 12.91 -2.35 7.83
N ARG A 68 12.70 -2.74 9.10
CA ARG A 68 13.61 -3.68 9.81
C ARG A 68 13.66 -5.04 9.13
N ARG A 69 12.51 -5.61 8.74
CA ARG A 69 12.44 -6.92 8.09
C ARG A 69 13.11 -6.90 6.72
N LEU A 70 12.82 -5.87 5.91
CA LEU A 70 13.40 -5.72 4.57
C LEU A 70 14.91 -5.45 4.60
N ARG A 71 15.40 -4.68 5.59
CA ARG A 71 16.84 -4.43 5.74
C ARG A 71 17.64 -5.71 5.99
N LYS A 72 17.08 -6.66 6.74
CA LYS A 72 17.71 -7.95 7.08
C LYS A 72 17.69 -8.98 5.96
N ALA A 73 16.86 -8.80 4.92
CA ALA A 73 16.72 -9.76 3.83
C ALA A 73 17.96 -9.86 2.90
N GLY A 74 18.96 -8.99 3.07
CA GLY A 74 20.20 -9.05 2.27
C GLY A 74 19.99 -8.51 0.86
N SER A 75 19.90 -9.40 -0.13
CA SER A 75 19.85 -9.07 -1.57
C SER A 75 18.54 -8.41 -2.00
N ASN A 76 18.56 -7.70 -3.14
CA ASN A 76 17.33 -7.13 -3.72
C ASN A 76 16.29 -8.20 -4.06
N HIS A 77 16.73 -9.37 -4.55
CA HIS A 77 15.84 -10.49 -4.86
C HIS A 77 15.15 -11.00 -3.59
N ASN A 78 15.90 -11.24 -2.52
CA ASN A 78 15.34 -11.70 -1.25
C ASN A 78 14.36 -10.70 -0.64
N ARG A 79 14.65 -9.39 -0.75
CA ARG A 79 13.72 -8.34 -0.31
C ARG A 79 12.40 -8.40 -1.07
N PHE A 80 12.46 -8.63 -2.39
CA PHE A 80 11.27 -8.74 -3.22
C PHE A 80 10.45 -9.98 -2.86
N VAL A 81 11.08 -11.15 -2.77
CA VAL A 81 10.40 -12.38 -2.36
C VAL A 81 9.77 -12.22 -0.97
N LEU A 82 10.51 -11.66 0.00
CA LEU A 82 10.00 -11.44 1.35
C LEU A 82 8.82 -10.47 1.38
N ALA A 83 8.85 -9.41 0.57
CA ALA A 83 7.73 -8.49 0.43
C ALA A 83 6.49 -9.19 -0.15
N GLN A 84 6.66 -10.06 -1.15
CA GLN A 84 5.56 -10.88 -1.68
C GLN A 84 4.99 -11.83 -0.62
N THR A 85 5.85 -12.49 0.16
CA THR A 85 5.42 -13.38 1.24
C THR A 85 4.57 -12.63 2.26
N PHE A 86 5.06 -11.51 2.81
CA PHE A 86 4.30 -10.75 3.79
C PHE A 86 2.98 -10.18 3.24
N PHE A 87 2.96 -9.79 1.96
CA PHE A 87 1.73 -9.35 1.33
C PHE A 87 0.68 -10.46 1.27
N TRP A 88 1.07 -11.64 0.78
CA TRP A 88 0.15 -12.78 0.67
C TRP A 88 -0.28 -13.31 2.04
N GLU A 89 0.64 -13.42 2.99
CA GLU A 89 0.35 -13.77 4.38
C GLU A 89 -0.71 -12.84 4.98
N HIS A 90 -0.55 -11.52 4.81
CA HIS A 90 -1.55 -10.55 5.30
C HIS A 90 -2.90 -10.66 4.60
N ILE A 91 -2.92 -10.97 3.29
CA ILE A 91 -4.16 -11.24 2.56
C ILE A 91 -4.89 -12.42 3.19
N PHE A 92 -4.20 -13.55 3.35
CA PHE A 92 -4.83 -14.80 3.81
C PHE A 92 -5.20 -14.76 5.29
N GLU A 93 -4.38 -14.14 6.14
CA GLU A 93 -4.57 -14.18 7.59
C GLU A 93 -5.45 -13.05 8.11
N VAL A 94 -5.50 -11.91 7.41
CA VAL A 94 -6.20 -10.71 7.90
C VAL A 94 -7.32 -10.27 6.98
N TRP A 95 -7.04 -10.03 5.69
CA TRP A 95 -8.04 -9.43 4.80
C TRP A 95 -9.13 -10.41 4.39
N GLN A 96 -8.77 -11.61 3.95
CA GLN A 96 -9.75 -12.61 3.51
C GLN A 96 -10.75 -12.95 4.64
N PRO A 97 -10.33 -13.27 5.88
CA PRO A 97 -11.27 -13.54 6.97
C PRO A 97 -12.15 -12.32 7.31
N ALA A 98 -11.60 -11.11 7.25
CA ALA A 98 -12.37 -9.89 7.50
C ALA A 98 -13.43 -9.64 6.42
N LEU A 99 -13.09 -9.90 5.15
CA LEU A 99 -14.01 -9.78 4.02
C LEU A 99 -15.12 -10.85 4.07
N GLU A 100 -14.77 -12.09 4.41
CA GLU A 100 -15.73 -13.18 4.60
C GLU A 100 -16.73 -12.87 5.72
N ARG A 101 -16.23 -12.38 6.88
CA ARG A 101 -17.09 -11.91 7.96
C ARG A 101 -18.04 -10.80 7.50
N LEU A 102 -17.53 -9.82 6.76
CA LEU A 102 -18.34 -8.70 6.27
C LEU A 102 -19.38 -9.15 5.23
N ALA A 103 -19.07 -10.16 4.41
CA ALA A 103 -20.01 -10.76 3.49
C ALA A 103 -21.11 -11.56 4.22
N SER A 104 -20.78 -12.25 5.31
CA SER A 104 -21.74 -13.01 6.13
C SER A 104 -22.69 -12.15 6.98
N LEU A 105 -22.40 -10.85 7.10
CA LEU A 105 -23.25 -9.87 7.78
C LEU A 105 -24.33 -9.25 6.87
N LYS A 106 -24.38 -9.67 5.59
CA LYS A 106 -25.46 -9.35 4.64
C LYS A 106 -26.47 -10.48 4.59
#